data_AF-F6HLM1-F1
#
_entry.id   AF-F6HLM1-F1
#
_cell.length_a   1.000
_cell.length_b   1.000
_cell.length_c   1.000
_cell.angle_alpha   90.00
_cell.angle_beta   90.00
_cell.angle_gamma   90.00
#
_symmetry.space_group_name_H-M   'P 1'
#
loop_
_entity.id
_entity.type
_entity.pdbx_description
1 polymer ?
#
loop_
_entity_poly.entity_id
_entity_poly.type
_entity_poly.pdbx_seq_one_letter_code
_entity_poly.pdbx_strand_id
1 'polypeptide(L)'
;MATALLHSFDSMVVAMLLFGLLLATFQITGANTGVCYGLLGNNLPPPHEVIDLYKHNNIPRMRIYAPVPEVLQALGGSNIELMVGVANEDLYNLATNMGTAYAWVQNNIRNYPTVNFRYIAVGNEINPPAWEANYLLGAMKNIHQAISESGLGNQIKVSTAFSAAWRILPSI
;
A
#
# COMPACT_ATOMS: atom_id res chain seq x y z
N MET A 1 4.44 58.43 -21.24
CA MET A 1 5.58 57.61 -20.81
C MET A 1 5.40 57.02 -19.42
N ALA A 2 5.11 57.82 -18.38
CA ALA A 2 4.94 57.34 -17.00
C ALA A 2 3.80 56.32 -16.80
N THR A 3 2.64 56.53 -17.43
CA THR A 3 1.48 55.60 -17.36
C THR A 3 1.74 54.24 -18.00
N ALA A 4 2.53 54.20 -19.08
CA ALA A 4 2.92 52.95 -19.73
C ALA A 4 3.90 52.12 -18.87
N LEU A 5 4.79 52.81 -18.14
CA LEU A 5 5.69 52.17 -17.18
C LEU A 5 4.92 51.60 -15.98
N LEU A 6 3.97 52.34 -15.41
CA LEU A 6 3.10 51.85 -14.33
C LEU A 6 2.32 50.58 -14.72
N HIS A 7 1.68 50.56 -15.89
CA HIS A 7 1.00 49.35 -16.37
C HIS A 7 1.95 48.15 -16.58
N SER A 8 3.21 48.41 -16.96
CA SER A 8 4.22 47.36 -17.09
C SER A 8 4.67 46.79 -15.74
N PHE A 9 4.71 47.62 -14.69
CA PHE A 9 5.00 47.17 -13.32
C PHE A 9 3.88 46.30 -12.76
N ASP A 10 2.61 46.72 -12.91
CA ASP A 10 1.46 45.95 -12.44
C ASP A 10 1.38 44.57 -13.13
N SER A 11 1.65 44.54 -14.44
CA SER A 11 1.68 43.30 -15.22
C SER A 11 2.78 42.34 -14.76
N MET A 12 3.97 42.85 -14.39
CA MET A 12 5.05 42.02 -13.84
C MET A 12 4.70 41.43 -12.48
N VAL A 13 4.08 42.19 -11.59
CA VAL A 13 3.67 41.69 -10.26
C VAL A 13 2.64 40.57 -10.40
N VAL A 14 1.64 40.74 -11.27
CA VAL A 14 0.65 39.70 -11.56
C VAL A 14 1.31 38.45 -12.15
N ALA A 15 2.25 38.61 -13.09
CA ALA A 15 2.97 37.49 -13.67
C ALA A 15 3.81 36.72 -12.61
N MET A 16 4.47 37.43 -11.69
CA MET A 16 5.23 36.81 -10.60
C MET A 16 4.33 36.06 -9.61
N LEU A 17 3.15 36.59 -9.28
CA LEU A 17 2.17 35.92 -8.41
C LEU A 17 1.61 34.66 -9.08
N LEU A 18 1.26 34.73 -10.37
CA LEU A 18 0.80 33.56 -11.12
C LEU A 18 1.89 32.50 -11.26
N PHE A 19 3.14 32.91 -11.47
CA PHE A 19 4.28 32.00 -11.52
C PHE A 19 4.55 31.33 -10.16
N GLY A 20 4.45 32.08 -9.05
CA GLY A 20 4.54 31.52 -7.70
C GLY A 20 3.42 30.53 -7.39
N LEU A 21 2.18 30.81 -7.80
CA LEU A 21 1.05 29.90 -7.65
C LEU A 21 1.21 28.64 -8.52
N LEU A 22 1.76 28.79 -9.72
CA LEU A 22 2.10 27.67 -10.61
C LEU A 22 3.16 26.78 -9.97
N LEU A 23 4.25 27.35 -9.44
CA LEU A 23 5.28 26.57 -8.73
C LEU A 23 4.76 25.87 -7.48
N ALA A 24 3.82 26.47 -6.75
CA ALA A 24 3.17 25.84 -5.60
C ALA A 24 2.25 24.65 -5.97
N THR A 25 1.76 24.62 -7.21
CA THR A 25 0.93 23.51 -7.74
C THR A 25 1.73 22.47 -8.50
N PHE A 26 3.01 22.74 -8.81
CA PHE A 26 3.93 21.76 -9.40
C PHE A 26 4.19 20.62 -8.41
N GLN A 27 3.47 19.51 -8.60
CA GLN A 27 3.80 18.24 -7.98
C GLN A 27 4.93 17.62 -8.79
N ILE A 28 6.14 17.57 -8.23
CA ILE A 28 7.20 16.72 -8.78
C ILE A 28 6.72 15.28 -8.59
N THR A 29 6.17 14.68 -9.64
CA THR A 29 5.85 13.25 -9.66
C THR A 29 7.16 12.48 -9.79
N GLY A 30 7.87 12.36 -8.68
CA GLY A 30 8.93 11.36 -8.55
C GLY A 30 8.34 9.99 -8.86
N ALA A 31 9.11 9.13 -9.52
CA ALA A 31 8.76 7.72 -9.63
C ALA A 31 8.75 7.14 -8.21
N ASN A 32 7.57 7.12 -7.57
CA ASN A 32 7.45 6.53 -6.24
C ASN A 32 7.79 5.04 -6.39
N THR A 33 8.90 4.62 -5.81
CA THR A 33 9.34 3.23 -5.86
C THR A 33 8.93 2.56 -4.55
N GLY A 34 8.61 1.28 -4.62
CA GLY A 34 8.36 0.45 -3.44
C GLY A 34 9.25 -0.77 -3.46
N VAL A 35 9.55 -1.30 -2.28
CA VAL A 35 10.38 -2.50 -2.13
C VAL A 35 9.63 -3.55 -1.33
N CYS A 36 9.69 -4.80 -1.78
CA CYS A 36 9.13 -5.95 -1.07
C CYS A 36 10.08 -6.35 0.07
N TYR A 37 9.58 -6.35 1.30
CA TYR A 37 10.31 -6.81 2.47
C TYR A 37 10.02 -8.30 2.70
N GLY A 38 10.87 -9.14 2.13
CA GLY A 38 10.86 -10.59 2.35
C GLY A 38 11.49 -10.93 3.70
N LEU A 39 10.82 -11.79 4.47
CA LEU A 39 11.22 -12.17 5.84
C LEU A 39 11.79 -13.58 5.94
N LEU A 40 11.88 -14.31 4.82
CA LEU A 40 12.45 -15.65 4.76
C LEU A 40 13.98 -15.57 4.63
N GLY A 41 14.65 -15.28 5.74
CA GLY A 41 16.11 -15.27 5.86
C GLY A 41 16.53 -15.43 7.32
N ASN A 42 17.72 -15.97 7.54
CA ASN A 42 18.23 -16.28 8.89
C ASN A 42 19.26 -15.26 9.43
N ASN A 43 19.56 -14.22 8.65
CA ASN A 43 20.54 -13.18 8.96
C ASN A 43 20.03 -11.77 8.60
N LEU A 44 18.70 -11.61 8.56
CA LEU A 44 18.08 -10.33 8.23
C LEU A 44 18.24 -9.34 9.40
N PRO A 45 18.43 -8.03 9.14
CA PRO A 45 18.38 -7.01 10.18
C PRO A 45 17.01 -7.01 10.89
N PRO A 46 16.95 -6.56 12.15
CA PRO A 46 15.67 -6.40 12.84
C PRO A 46 14.79 -5.35 12.14
N PRO A 47 13.45 -5.41 12.28
CA PRO A 47 12.54 -4.55 11.52
C PRO A 47 12.83 -3.04 11.60
N HIS A 48 13.20 -2.54 12.78
CA HIS A 48 13.49 -1.11 12.96
C HIS A 48 14.68 -0.65 12.10
N GLU A 49 15.74 -1.45 11.98
CA GLU A 49 16.88 -1.15 11.09
C GLU A 49 16.46 -1.17 9.62
N VAL A 50 15.57 -2.10 9.24
CA VAL A 50 15.02 -2.14 7.87
C VAL A 50 14.19 -0.89 7.59
N ILE A 51 13.40 -0.42 8.55
CA ILE A 51 12.61 0.81 8.38
C ILE A 51 13.51 2.05 8.33
N ASP A 52 14.59 2.08 9.11
CA ASP A 52 15.62 3.11 9.01
C ASP A 52 16.29 3.10 7.64
N LEU A 53 16.58 1.93 7.08
CA LEU A 53 17.07 1.78 5.71
C LEU A 53 16.07 2.34 4.68
N TYR A 54 14.78 2.05 4.82
CA TYR A 54 13.73 2.60 3.93
C TYR A 54 13.69 4.12 4.00
N LYS A 55 13.72 4.70 5.21
CA LYS A 55 13.74 6.16 5.40
C LYS A 55 15.01 6.78 4.82
N HIS A 56 16.18 6.20 5.09
CA HIS A 56 17.47 6.70 4.61
C HIS A 56 17.54 6.74 3.07
N ASN A 57 16.95 5.74 2.41
CA ASN A 57 16.92 5.63 0.96
C ASN A 57 15.70 6.29 0.31
N ASN A 58 14.87 7.01 1.07
CA ASN A 58 13.63 7.64 0.60
C ASN A 58 12.72 6.65 -0.16
N ILE A 59 12.54 5.44 0.38
CA ILE A 59 11.63 4.43 -0.17
C ILE A 59 10.25 4.60 0.49
N PRO A 60 9.26 5.20 -0.19
CA PRO A 60 7.99 5.56 0.44
C PRO A 60 7.03 4.38 0.63
N ARG A 61 7.30 3.21 0.04
CA ARG A 61 6.35 2.09 0.01
C ARG A 61 6.98 0.75 0.30
N MET A 62 6.30 -0.06 1.09
CA MET A 62 6.70 -1.41 1.47
C MET A 62 5.60 -2.42 1.14
N ARG A 63 6.00 -3.62 0.73
CA ARG A 63 5.12 -4.79 0.70
C ARG A 63 5.65 -5.85 1.66
N ILE A 64 4.78 -6.39 2.52
CA ILE A 64 5.02 -7.62 3.28
C ILE A 64 4.01 -8.69 2.84
N TYR A 65 4.41 -9.97 2.88
CA TYR A 65 3.62 -11.08 2.32
C TYR A 65 2.60 -11.68 3.29
N ALA A 66 2.76 -11.40 4.59
CA ALA A 66 1.82 -11.72 5.66
C ALA A 66 1.96 -10.68 6.78
N PRO A 67 0.96 -10.52 7.67
CA PRO A 67 1.08 -9.65 8.84
C PRO A 67 2.14 -10.20 9.80
N VAL A 68 3.10 -9.37 10.19
CA VAL A 68 4.14 -9.72 11.16
C VAL A 68 4.17 -8.64 12.25
N PRO A 69 3.77 -8.96 13.49
CA PRO A 69 3.58 -7.96 14.54
C PRO A 69 4.79 -7.05 14.77
N GLU A 70 6.00 -7.59 14.76
CA GLU A 70 7.23 -6.82 14.98
C GLU A 70 7.48 -5.80 13.86
N VAL A 71 7.13 -6.16 12.62
CA VAL A 71 7.24 -5.26 11.46
C VAL A 71 6.17 -4.17 11.51
N LEU A 72 4.92 -4.54 11.84
CA LEU A 72 3.81 -3.58 11.95
C LEU A 72 4.04 -2.59 13.09
N GLN A 73 4.56 -3.03 14.23
CA GLN A 73 4.93 -2.16 15.34
C GLN A 73 6.01 -1.15 14.92
N ALA A 74 7.07 -1.63 14.25
CA ALA A 74 8.16 -0.76 13.84
C ALA A 74 7.74 0.23 12.73
N LEU A 75 6.80 -0.15 11.85
CA LEU A 75 6.27 0.74 10.80
C LEU A 75 5.39 1.87 11.35
N GLY A 76 4.88 1.76 12.57
CA GLY A 76 4.01 2.76 13.18
C GLY A 76 4.66 4.15 13.18
N GLY A 77 3.98 5.13 12.58
CA GLY A 77 4.47 6.52 12.51
C GLY A 77 5.61 6.77 11.52
N SER A 78 6.05 5.77 10.74
CA SER A 78 7.10 5.93 9.74
C SER A 78 6.65 6.68 8.47
N ASN A 79 5.35 6.83 8.26
CA ASN A 79 4.69 7.30 7.02
C ASN A 79 4.91 6.43 5.78
N ILE A 80 5.66 5.32 5.86
CA ILE A 80 5.83 4.36 4.77
C ILE A 80 4.49 3.70 4.46
N GLU A 81 4.04 3.80 3.22
CA GLU A 81 2.80 3.17 2.76
C GLU A 81 2.97 1.65 2.70
N LEU A 82 2.06 0.92 3.35
CA LEU A 82 2.14 -0.53 3.43
C LEU A 82 1.10 -1.23 2.56
N MET A 83 1.58 -2.18 1.75
CA MET A 83 0.79 -3.29 1.22
C MET A 83 1.04 -4.53 2.09
N VAL A 84 0.00 -5.07 2.70
CA VAL A 84 0.08 -6.29 3.52
C VAL A 84 -0.61 -7.45 2.81
N GLY A 85 0.04 -8.60 2.77
CA GLY A 85 -0.51 -9.82 2.19
C GLY A 85 -1.41 -10.58 3.15
N VAL A 86 -2.40 -11.28 2.59
CA VAL A 86 -3.06 -12.43 3.22
C VAL A 86 -2.42 -13.68 2.65
N ALA A 87 -2.02 -14.61 3.53
CA ALA A 87 -1.39 -15.86 3.12
C ALA A 87 -2.38 -16.75 2.35
N ASN A 88 -1.88 -17.59 1.44
CA ASN A 88 -2.74 -18.41 0.57
C ASN A 88 -3.53 -19.45 1.38
N GLU A 89 -2.93 -19.98 2.43
CA GLU A 89 -3.51 -20.94 3.38
C GLU A 89 -4.69 -20.38 4.18
N ASP A 90 -4.78 -19.06 4.35
CA ASP A 90 -5.87 -18.42 5.11
C ASP A 90 -7.15 -18.24 4.28
N LEU A 91 -7.06 -18.37 2.96
CA LEU A 91 -8.15 -18.02 2.04
C LEU A 91 -9.42 -18.82 2.29
N TYR A 92 -9.30 -20.11 2.61
CA TYR A 92 -10.44 -20.95 2.96
C TYR A 92 -11.25 -20.35 4.09
N ASN A 93 -10.60 -20.17 5.24
CA ASN A 93 -11.26 -19.71 6.47
C ASN A 93 -11.83 -18.30 6.28
N LEU A 94 -11.10 -17.43 5.59
CA LEU A 94 -11.55 -16.07 5.30
C LEU A 94 -12.75 -16.04 4.35
N ALA A 95 -12.82 -16.97 3.38
CA ALA A 95 -13.93 -17.06 2.45
C ALA A 95 -15.19 -17.67 3.08
N THR A 96 -15.03 -18.68 3.94
CA THR A 96 -16.16 -19.44 4.50
C THR A 96 -16.66 -18.90 5.84
N ASN A 97 -15.92 -17.99 6.49
CA ASN A 97 -16.30 -17.44 7.79
C ASN A 97 -16.02 -15.92 7.86
N MET A 98 -17.09 -15.12 7.84
CA MET A 98 -17.00 -13.67 7.98
C MET A 98 -16.42 -13.22 9.33
N GLY A 99 -16.67 -13.97 10.41
CA GLY A 99 -16.06 -13.75 11.72
C GLY A 99 -14.54 -13.79 11.68
N THR A 100 -13.97 -14.71 10.89
CA THR A 100 -12.52 -14.79 10.67
C THR A 100 -12.00 -13.57 9.93
N ALA A 101 -12.74 -13.04 8.94
CA ALA A 101 -12.35 -11.81 8.24
C ALA A 101 -12.35 -10.58 9.15
N TYR A 102 -13.36 -10.43 10.03
CA TYR A 102 -13.35 -9.37 11.05
C TYR A 102 -12.18 -9.51 12.01
N ALA A 103 -11.91 -10.72 12.50
CA ALA A 103 -10.79 -10.97 13.39
C ALA A 103 -9.45 -10.66 12.72
N TRP A 104 -9.29 -11.03 11.44
CA TRP A 104 -8.10 -10.72 10.66
C TRP A 104 -7.90 -9.20 10.53
N VAL A 105 -8.94 -8.45 10.17
CA VAL A 105 -8.86 -6.98 10.06
C VAL A 105 -8.60 -6.33 11.42
N GLN A 106 -9.24 -6.81 12.47
CA GLN A 106 -9.01 -6.31 13.83
C GLN A 106 -7.55 -6.49 14.24
N ASN A 107 -7.04 -7.72 14.12
CA ASN A 107 -5.73 -8.09 14.65
C ASN A 107 -4.57 -7.55 13.82
N ASN A 108 -4.75 -7.43 12.49
CA ASN A 108 -3.66 -7.09 11.58
C ASN A 108 -3.70 -5.65 11.06
N ILE A 109 -4.84 -4.97 11.18
CA ILE A 109 -5.01 -3.59 10.69
C ILE A 109 -5.38 -2.65 11.85
N ARG A 110 -6.52 -2.90 12.52
CA ARG A 110 -7.06 -1.93 13.51
C ARG A 110 -6.20 -1.81 14.77
N ASN A 111 -5.54 -2.89 15.18
CA ASN A 111 -4.60 -2.85 16.29
C ASN A 111 -3.31 -2.05 15.99
N TYR A 112 -3.11 -1.62 14.75
CA TYR A 112 -1.94 -0.84 14.30
C TYR A 112 -2.36 0.50 13.67
N PRO A 113 -3.04 1.40 14.41
CA PRO A 113 -3.66 2.61 13.85
C PRO A 113 -2.65 3.64 13.32
N THR A 114 -1.37 3.52 13.69
CA THR A 114 -0.29 4.41 13.25
C THR A 114 0.46 3.90 12.01
N VAL A 115 0.11 2.71 11.50
CA VAL A 115 0.66 2.17 10.25
C VAL A 115 -0.13 2.71 9.07
N ASN A 116 0.57 3.18 8.04
CA ASN A 116 -0.03 3.75 6.84
C ASN A 116 -0.43 2.67 5.83
N PHE A 117 -1.45 1.87 6.15
CA PHE A 117 -1.97 0.85 5.23
C PHE A 117 -2.61 1.48 3.98
N ARG A 118 -2.26 0.95 2.81
CA ARG A 118 -2.86 1.33 1.53
C ARG A 118 -3.57 0.18 0.83
N TYR A 119 -2.98 -1.01 0.90
CA TYR A 119 -3.48 -2.17 0.17
C TYR A 119 -3.45 -3.42 1.03
N ILE A 120 -4.47 -4.27 0.87
CA ILE A 120 -4.45 -5.66 1.31
C ILE A 120 -4.42 -6.53 0.06
N ALA A 121 -3.34 -7.28 -0.12
CA ALA A 121 -3.18 -8.24 -1.20
C ALA A 121 -3.67 -9.61 -0.73
N VAL A 122 -4.90 -9.97 -1.07
CA VAL A 122 -5.53 -11.23 -0.69
C VAL A 122 -5.00 -12.34 -1.59
N GLY A 123 -4.10 -13.16 -1.04
CA GLY A 123 -3.39 -14.19 -1.79
C GLY A 123 -2.24 -13.65 -2.66
N ASN A 124 -1.33 -14.54 -3.01
CA ASN A 124 -0.16 -14.27 -3.83
C ASN A 124 0.02 -15.34 -4.91
N GLU A 125 -0.10 -14.93 -6.17
CA GLU A 125 0.19 -15.72 -7.38
C GLU A 125 -0.57 -17.05 -7.49
N ILE A 126 -1.81 -17.09 -6.99
CA ILE A 126 -2.65 -18.28 -7.04
C ILE A 126 -2.83 -18.71 -8.50
N ASN A 127 -2.39 -19.93 -8.80
CA ASN A 127 -2.43 -20.52 -10.14
C ASN A 127 -3.56 -21.55 -10.24
N PRO A 128 -4.68 -21.27 -10.95
CA PRO A 128 -5.68 -22.29 -11.22
C PRO A 128 -5.06 -23.50 -11.97
N PRO A 129 -5.40 -24.75 -11.62
CA PRO A 129 -6.56 -25.16 -10.81
C PRO A 129 -6.24 -25.37 -9.31
N ALA A 130 -5.27 -24.66 -8.73
CA ALA A 130 -4.98 -24.76 -7.29
C ALA A 130 -6.24 -24.52 -6.44
N TRP A 131 -6.37 -25.29 -5.35
CA TRP A 131 -7.59 -25.36 -4.56
C TRP A 131 -7.95 -23.99 -3.93
N GLU A 132 -6.95 -23.19 -3.61
CA GLU A 132 -7.04 -21.81 -3.11
C GLU A 132 -7.82 -20.88 -4.05
N ALA A 133 -7.75 -21.13 -5.36
CA ALA A 133 -8.45 -20.31 -6.36
C ALA A 133 -9.97 -20.30 -6.15
N ASN A 134 -10.53 -21.38 -5.60
CA ASN A 134 -11.96 -21.48 -5.28
C ASN A 134 -12.40 -20.53 -4.16
N TYR A 135 -11.46 -20.10 -3.31
CA TYR A 135 -11.73 -19.30 -2.12
C TYR A 135 -11.34 -17.82 -2.28
N LEU A 136 -10.52 -17.49 -3.28
CA LEU A 136 -9.98 -16.15 -3.49
C LEU A 136 -11.06 -15.04 -3.51
N LEU A 137 -12.09 -15.18 -4.35
CA LEU A 137 -13.13 -14.16 -4.47
C LEU A 137 -13.94 -14.02 -3.18
N GLY A 138 -14.22 -15.12 -2.50
CA GLY A 138 -14.94 -15.11 -1.21
C GLY A 138 -14.13 -14.38 -0.14
N ALA A 139 -12.84 -14.71 -0.01
CA ALA A 139 -11.94 -14.06 0.93
C ALA A 139 -11.80 -12.55 0.65
N MET A 140 -11.65 -12.16 -0.63
CA MET A 140 -11.60 -10.75 -1.03
C MET A 140 -12.86 -9.99 -0.62
N LYS A 141 -14.05 -10.56 -0.85
CA LYS A 141 -15.32 -9.94 -0.47
C LYS A 141 -15.43 -9.75 1.03
N ASN A 142 -15.09 -10.77 1.81
CA ASN A 142 -15.19 -10.72 3.27
C ASN A 142 -14.18 -9.73 3.88
N ILE A 143 -12.94 -9.71 3.40
CA ILE A 143 -11.94 -8.71 3.83
C ILE A 143 -12.37 -7.30 3.43
N HIS A 144 -12.88 -7.10 2.21
CA HIS A 144 -13.39 -5.81 1.77
C HIS A 144 -14.55 -5.31 2.65
N GLN A 145 -15.51 -6.19 2.96
CA GLN A 145 -16.61 -5.85 3.84
C GLN A 145 -16.12 -5.50 5.25
N ALA A 146 -15.23 -6.30 5.85
CA ALA A 146 -14.67 -6.04 7.18
C ALA A 146 -13.91 -4.70 7.26
N ILE A 147 -13.16 -4.34 6.21
CA ILE A 147 -12.47 -3.04 6.10
C ILE A 147 -13.47 -1.89 5.96
N SER A 148 -14.50 -2.06 5.12
CA SER A 148 -15.53 -1.05 4.90
C SER A 148 -16.31 -0.75 6.18
N GLU A 149 -16.76 -1.79 6.89
CA GLU A 149 -17.50 -1.66 8.15
C GLU A 149 -16.62 -1.15 9.30
N SER A 150 -15.30 -1.31 9.20
CA SER A 150 -14.35 -0.68 10.12
C SER A 150 -14.11 0.81 9.85
N GLY A 151 -14.77 1.40 8.84
CA GLY A 151 -14.61 2.80 8.45
C GLY A 151 -13.35 3.08 7.61
N LEU A 152 -12.64 2.05 7.15
CA LEU A 152 -11.34 2.17 6.47
C LEU A 152 -11.43 2.00 4.93
N GLY A 153 -12.61 1.74 4.36
CA GLY A 153 -12.78 1.43 2.93
C GLY A 153 -12.36 2.54 1.94
N ASN A 154 -12.32 3.79 2.39
CA ASN A 154 -11.79 4.89 1.58
C ASN A 154 -10.26 4.97 1.60
N GLN A 155 -9.62 4.43 2.64
CA GLN A 155 -8.18 4.48 2.87
C GLN A 155 -7.46 3.22 2.37
N ILE A 156 -8.04 2.05 2.60
CA ILE A 156 -7.41 0.75 2.34
C ILE A 156 -8.17 0.04 1.22
N LYS A 157 -7.47 -0.32 0.16
CA LYS A 157 -8.04 -1.05 -0.98
C LYS A 157 -7.70 -2.53 -0.90
N VAL A 158 -8.65 -3.38 -1.28
CA VAL A 158 -8.48 -4.83 -1.30
C VAL A 158 -8.26 -5.27 -2.74
N SER A 159 -7.24 -6.08 -2.98
CA SER A 159 -6.92 -6.64 -4.29
C SER A 159 -6.26 -8.01 -4.14
N THR A 160 -5.73 -8.57 -5.22
CA THR A 160 -4.96 -9.83 -5.22
C THR A 160 -3.73 -9.67 -6.12
N ALA A 161 -2.63 -10.34 -5.77
CA ALA A 161 -1.44 -10.38 -6.61
C ALA A 161 -1.50 -11.60 -7.54
N PHE A 162 -1.39 -11.39 -8.85
CA PHE A 162 -1.38 -12.46 -9.85
C PHE A 162 -0.03 -12.51 -10.58
N SER A 163 0.30 -13.67 -11.15
CA SER A 163 1.49 -13.85 -11.98
C SER A 163 1.10 -14.00 -13.45
N ALA A 164 1.85 -13.34 -14.34
CA ALA A 164 1.73 -13.54 -15.78
C ALA A 164 2.47 -14.81 -16.27
N ALA A 165 3.37 -15.36 -15.45
CA ALA A 165 4.19 -16.52 -15.82
C ALA A 165 3.35 -17.77 -16.12
N TRP A 166 2.22 -17.93 -15.43
CA TRP A 166 1.30 -19.06 -15.60
C TRP A 166 0.69 -19.13 -17.00
N ARG A 167 0.68 -18.04 -17.75
CA ARG A 167 0.13 -17.99 -19.11
C ARG A 167 1.18 -18.27 -20.20
N ILE A 168 2.47 -18.30 -19.84
CA ILE A 168 3.59 -18.39 -20.79
C ILE A 168 4.23 -19.78 -20.77
N LEU A 169 4.04 -20.57 -19.71
CA LEU A 169 4.51 -21.95 -19.67
C LEU A 169 3.46 -22.89 -20.29
N PRO A 170 3.77 -23.62 -21.38
CA PRO A 170 2.91 -24.69 -21.85
C PRO A 170 2.78 -25.71 -20.72
N SER A 171 1.54 -26.13 -20.47
CA SER A 171 1.14 -27.07 -19.43
C SER A 171 2.17 -28.18 -19.25
N ILE A 172 2.87 -28.18 -18.12
CA ILE A 172 3.75 -29.26 -17.68
C ILE A 172 2.92 -30.35 -17.03
#